data_AF-A0A7K3VRX5-F1
#
_entry.id   AF-A0A7K3VRX5-F1
#
_cell.length_a   1.000
_cell.length_b   1.000
_cell.length_c   1.000
_cell.angle_alpha   90.00
_cell.angle_beta   90.00
_cell.angle_gamma   90.00
#
_symmetry.space_group_name_H-M   'P 1'
#
loop_
_entity.id
_entity.type
_entity.pdbx_description
1 polymer ?
#
loop_
_entity_poly.entity_id
_entity_poly.type
_entity_poly.pdbx_seq_one_letter_code
_entity_poly.pdbx_strand_id
1 'polypeptide(L)'
;MKKEDIKRLSDAYPYLWPYEMSALPDGWTGIAERLLSDLNEIQPQPEGVFGRLINLSIRSGDGFAIAYVSLSNLGKWNAKKALALVEAIQRFNVSTSRSCQLCGDPAAVLVKEWDGSRQEMLCQHHADARLAAYEGGAVQ
;
A
#
# COMPACT_ATOMS: atom_id res chain seq x y z
N MET A 1 7.27 -2.36 5.23
CA MET A 1 8.03 -2.84 4.07
C MET A 1 9.47 -2.90 4.46
N LYS A 2 10.20 -3.88 3.94
CA LYS A 2 11.63 -4.00 4.20
C LYS A 2 12.40 -2.87 3.52
N LYS A 3 13.57 -2.52 4.08
CA LYS A 3 14.37 -1.38 3.61
C LYS A 3 14.83 -1.56 2.17
N GLU A 4 15.18 -2.78 1.79
CA GLU A 4 15.60 -3.17 0.45
C GLU A 4 14.49 -2.97 -0.59
N ASP A 5 13.24 -3.30 -0.25
CA ASP A 5 12.08 -3.11 -1.13
C ASP A 5 11.73 -1.62 -1.26
N ILE A 6 11.78 -0.88 -0.16
CA ILE A 6 11.60 0.58 -0.16
C ILE A 6 12.59 1.21 -1.13
N LYS A 7 13.88 0.88 -1.01
CA LYS A 7 14.92 1.42 -1.89
C LYS A 7 14.69 1.03 -3.35
N ARG A 8 14.43 -0.27 -3.61
CA ARG A 8 14.20 -0.79 -4.96
C ARG A 8 13.04 -0.07 -5.64
N LEU A 9 11.91 0.10 -4.95
CA LEU A 9 10.72 0.72 -5.50
C LEU A 9 10.85 2.25 -5.61
N SER A 10 11.50 2.91 -4.65
CA SER A 10 11.74 4.35 -4.73
C SER A 10 12.67 4.72 -5.88
N ASP A 11 13.67 3.87 -6.15
CA ASP A 11 14.61 4.06 -7.26
C ASP A 11 13.95 3.76 -8.61
N ALA A 12 13.07 2.75 -8.68
CA ALA A 12 12.36 2.38 -9.90
C ALA A 12 11.26 3.39 -10.28
N TYR A 13 10.59 4.00 -9.30
CA TYR A 13 9.45 4.90 -9.50
C TYR A 13 9.60 6.24 -8.76
N PRO A 14 10.71 7.00 -8.97
CA PRO A 14 11.06 8.15 -8.14
C PRO A 14 10.03 9.28 -8.17
N TYR A 15 9.33 9.45 -9.30
CA TYR A 15 8.29 10.47 -9.47
C TYR A 15 6.93 10.08 -8.89
N LEU A 16 6.73 8.79 -8.58
CA LEU A 16 5.49 8.24 -8.03
C LEU A 16 5.63 7.80 -6.58
N TRP A 17 6.81 7.93 -5.97
CA TRP A 17 7.09 7.50 -4.60
C TRP A 17 6.79 8.60 -3.57
N PRO A 18 5.64 8.56 -2.86
CA PRO A 18 5.42 9.35 -1.66
C PRO A 18 6.14 8.77 -0.44
N TYR A 19 6.49 9.64 0.50
CA TYR A 19 7.15 9.25 1.75
C TYR A 19 6.33 8.22 2.54
N GLU A 20 5.01 8.42 2.59
CA GLU A 20 4.06 7.59 3.34
C GLU A 20 4.04 6.13 2.87
N MET A 21 4.46 5.86 1.62
CA MET A 21 4.55 4.48 1.13
C MET A 21 5.54 3.66 1.95
N SER A 22 6.59 4.27 2.47
CA SER A 22 7.60 3.60 3.30
C SER A 22 7.04 3.05 4.61
N ALA A 23 5.90 3.59 5.08
CA ALA A 23 5.22 3.16 6.30
C ALA A 23 4.27 1.98 6.06
N LEU A 24 4.04 1.56 4.82
CA LEU A 24 3.18 0.41 4.55
C LEU A 24 3.79 -0.89 5.12
N PRO A 25 2.97 -1.85 5.54
CA PRO A 25 3.41 -3.15 6.05
C PRO A 25 4.20 -3.99 5.06
N ASP A 26 5.01 -4.93 5.56
CA ASP A 26 5.87 -5.80 4.74
C ASP A 26 5.07 -6.65 3.75
N GLY A 27 3.95 -7.22 4.21
CA GLY A 27 3.06 -8.03 3.39
C GLY A 27 2.45 -7.28 2.21
N TRP A 28 2.47 -5.94 2.23
CA TRP A 28 1.87 -5.13 1.16
C TRP A 28 2.86 -4.67 0.09
N THR A 29 4.10 -5.15 0.11
CA THR A 29 5.13 -4.80 -0.88
C THR A 29 4.63 -5.02 -2.32
N GLY A 30 4.05 -6.20 -2.61
CA GLY A 30 3.52 -6.50 -3.94
C GLY A 30 2.32 -5.61 -4.33
N ILE A 31 1.51 -5.19 -3.36
CA ILE A 31 0.36 -4.30 -3.59
C ILE A 31 0.86 -2.89 -3.96
N ALA A 32 1.85 -2.38 -3.23
CA ALA A 32 2.48 -1.09 -3.50
C ALA A 32 3.19 -1.08 -4.87
N GLU A 33 3.98 -2.12 -5.15
CA GLU A 33 4.65 -2.30 -6.43
C GLU A 33 3.67 -2.33 -7.61
N ARG A 34 2.55 -3.04 -7.46
CA ARG A 34 1.51 -3.09 -8.48
C ARG A 34 0.90 -1.72 -8.75
N LEU A 35 0.57 -0.96 -7.70
CA LEU A 35 0.06 0.40 -7.85
C LEU A 35 1.05 1.29 -8.61
N LEU A 36 2.32 1.30 -8.21
CA LEU A 36 3.36 2.09 -8.86
C LEU A 36 3.53 1.73 -10.34
N SER A 37 3.57 0.43 -10.64
CA SER A 37 3.66 -0.08 -12.01
C SER A 37 2.46 0.36 -12.85
N ASP A 38 1.24 0.18 -12.33
CA ASP A 38 0.01 0.57 -13.03
C ASP A 38 0.01 2.09 -13.32
N LEU A 39 0.37 2.92 -12.33
CA LEU A 39 0.44 4.38 -12.50
C LEU A 39 1.50 4.80 -13.51
N ASN A 40 2.67 4.15 -13.51
CA ASN A 40 3.73 4.42 -14.46
C ASN A 40 3.35 4.01 -15.90
N GLU A 41 2.59 2.92 -16.07
CA GLU A 41 2.06 2.52 -17.38
C GLU A 41 1.00 3.52 -17.90
N ILE A 42 0.12 4.00 -17.01
CA ILE A 42 -0.93 4.98 -17.36
C ILE A 42 -0.32 6.31 -17.81
N GLN A 43 0.69 6.79 -17.07
CA GLN A 43 1.34 8.05 -17.36
C GLN A 43 2.85 7.96 -17.04
N PRO A 44 3.65 7.43 -17.97
CA PRO A 44 5.09 7.38 -17.79
C PRO A 44 5.65 8.79 -17.72
N GLN A 45 6.63 9.01 -16.85
CA GLN A 45 7.31 10.30 -16.76
C GLN A 45 8.17 10.51 -18.01
N PRO A 46 7.90 11.54 -18.84
CA PRO A 46 8.74 11.84 -20.00
C PRO A 46 10.09 12.39 -19.55
N GLU A 47 11.14 12.08 -20.31
CA GLU A 47 12.46 12.67 -20.10
C GLU A 47 12.41 14.21 -20.18
N GLY A 48 13.13 14.89 -19.29
CA GLY A 48 13.23 16.35 -19.26
C GLY A 48 12.00 17.09 -18.71
N VAL A 49 10.91 16.39 -18.35
CA VAL A 49 9.76 17.02 -17.68
C VAL A 49 10.02 17.09 -16.18
N PHE A 50 10.19 18.32 -15.68
CA PHE A 50 10.32 18.59 -14.25
C PHE A 50 8.94 18.65 -13.58
N GLY A 51 8.80 17.91 -12.48
CA GLY A 51 7.54 17.80 -11.71
C GLY A 51 6.85 16.45 -11.86
N ARG A 52 5.88 16.19 -10.99
CA ARG A 52 5.14 14.91 -10.95
C ARG A 52 3.87 15.02 -11.78
N LEU A 53 3.72 14.14 -12.78
CA LEU A 53 2.50 14.10 -13.58
C LEU A 53 1.29 13.59 -12.78
N ILE A 54 1.56 12.61 -11.92
CA ILE A 54 0.64 12.03 -10.94
C ILE A 54 1.22 12.33 -9.55
N ASN A 55 0.48 13.07 -8.73
CA ASN A 55 0.83 13.29 -7.33
C ASN A 55 0.10 12.26 -6.49
N LEU A 56 0.81 11.19 -6.11
CA LEU A 56 0.31 10.15 -5.22
C LEU A 56 0.52 10.57 -3.75
N SER A 57 -0.49 10.34 -2.92
CA SER A 57 -0.40 10.40 -1.46
C SER A 57 -1.07 9.16 -0.88
N ILE A 58 -0.47 8.60 0.17
CA ILE A 58 -1.00 7.44 0.88
C ILE A 58 -1.37 7.85 2.30
N ARG A 59 -2.56 7.45 2.74
CA ARG A 59 -2.96 7.51 4.15
C ARG A 59 -3.15 6.10 4.64
N SER A 60 -2.39 5.72 5.66
CA SER A 60 -2.43 4.39 6.27
C SER A 60 -2.70 4.48 7.76
N GLY A 61 -3.45 3.52 8.29
CA GLY A 61 -3.73 3.37 9.70
C GLY A 61 -4.51 2.07 9.94
N ASP A 62 -4.40 1.49 11.14
CA ASP A 62 -5.30 0.48 11.70
C ASP A 62 -5.84 -0.58 10.70
N GLY A 63 -4.93 -1.27 9.99
CA GLY A 63 -5.30 -2.35 9.09
C GLY A 63 -5.73 -1.94 7.68
N PHE A 64 -5.63 -0.66 7.30
CA PHE A 64 -5.93 -0.21 5.94
C PHE A 64 -4.94 0.83 5.41
N ALA A 65 -4.94 1.01 4.09
CA ALA A 65 -4.34 2.16 3.44
C ALA A 65 -5.18 2.63 2.25
N ILE A 66 -5.31 3.94 2.12
CA ILE A 66 -6.06 4.61 1.05
C ILE A 66 -5.08 5.45 0.23
N ALA A 67 -5.11 5.26 -1.08
CA ALA A 67 -4.39 6.08 -2.04
C ALA A 67 -5.25 7.25 -2.53
N TYR A 68 -4.64 8.42 -2.58
CA TYR A 68 -5.18 9.65 -3.16
C TYR A 68 -4.28 10.11 -4.28
N VAL A 69 -4.90 10.61 -5.36
CA VAL A 69 -4.16 11.13 -6.51
C VAL A 69 -4.70 12.50 -6.90
N SER A 70 -3.78 13.44 -7.14
CA SER A 70 -4.07 14.66 -7.91
C SER A 70 -3.24 14.69 -9.19
N LEU A 71 -3.80 15.33 -10.22
CA LEU A 71 -3.27 15.31 -11.58
C LEU A 71 -2.73 16.67 -11.98
N SER A 72 -1.59 16.68 -12.67
CA SER A 72 -1.11 17.88 -13.36
C SER A 72 -1.77 18.01 -14.74
N ASN A 73 -1.88 19.24 -15.23
CA ASN A 73 -2.29 19.55 -16.61
C ASN A 73 -1.21 19.23 -17.66
N LEU A 74 0.01 18.88 -17.22
CA LEU A 74 1.12 18.47 -18.08
C LEU A 74 0.92 17.05 -18.64
N GLY A 75 0.15 16.22 -17.93
CA GLY A 75 -0.23 14.91 -18.41
C GLY A 75 -1.26 15.04 -19.53
N LYS A 76 -0.98 14.47 -20.71
CA LYS A 76 -1.97 14.31 -21.79
C LYS A 76 -3.06 13.31 -21.37
N TRP A 77 -3.97 13.76 -20.51
CA TRP A 77 -5.07 12.95 -19.95
C TRP A 77 -6.18 12.73 -20.96
N ASN A 78 -6.76 11.55 -20.93
CA ASN A 78 -7.93 11.18 -21.72
C ASN A 78 -8.82 10.25 -20.88
N ALA A 79 -10.02 9.98 -21.39
CA ALA A 79 -11.00 9.14 -20.69
C ALA A 79 -10.44 7.75 -20.32
N LYS A 80 -9.67 7.12 -21.21
CA LYS A 80 -9.06 5.81 -20.97
C LYS A 80 -8.07 5.84 -19.80
N LYS A 81 -7.17 6.83 -19.77
CA LYS A 81 -6.20 7.00 -18.67
C LYS A 81 -6.88 7.34 -17.35
N ALA A 82 -7.92 8.17 -17.39
CA ALA A 82 -8.68 8.53 -16.20
C ALA A 82 -9.38 7.30 -15.60
N LEU A 83 -10.02 6.46 -16.42
CA LEU A 83 -10.65 5.23 -15.95
C LEU A 83 -9.60 4.26 -15.38
N ALA A 84 -8.51 4.02 -16.09
CA ALA A 84 -7.44 3.13 -15.63
C ALA A 84 -6.83 3.61 -14.30
N LEU A 85 -6.72 4.92 -14.10
CA LEU A 85 -6.28 5.50 -12.83
C LEU A 85 -7.24 5.16 -11.70
N VAL A 86 -8.55 5.39 -11.90
CA VAL A 86 -9.57 5.08 -10.90
C VAL A 86 -9.55 3.59 -10.54
N GLU A 87 -9.45 2.71 -11.55
CA GLU A 87 -9.36 1.26 -11.34
C GLU A 87 -8.10 0.86 -10.56
N ALA A 88 -6.94 1.45 -10.87
CA ALA A 88 -5.69 1.18 -10.15
C ALA A 88 -5.78 1.59 -8.67
N ILE A 89 -6.33 2.79 -8.38
CA ILE A 89 -6.54 3.27 -7.02
C ILE A 89 -7.56 2.40 -6.27
N GLN A 90 -8.66 2.04 -6.92
CA GLN A 90 -9.67 1.18 -6.31
C GLN A 90 -9.10 -0.20 -5.98
N ARG A 91 -8.32 -0.80 -6.89
CA ARG A 91 -7.63 -2.07 -6.62
C ARG A 91 -6.71 -1.96 -5.42
N PHE A 92 -5.86 -0.93 -5.35
CA PHE A 92 -4.98 -0.73 -4.20
C PHE A 92 -5.78 -0.67 -2.88
N ASN A 93 -6.81 0.19 -2.81
CA ASN A 93 -7.62 0.40 -1.60
C ASN A 93 -8.35 -0.90 -1.16
N VAL A 94 -8.82 -1.70 -2.12
CA VAL A 94 -9.47 -2.99 -1.83
C VAL A 94 -8.43 -4.03 -1.41
N SER A 95 -7.27 -4.06 -2.04
CA SER A 95 -6.22 -5.03 -1.72
C SER A 95 -5.67 -4.82 -0.32
N THR A 96 -5.38 -3.59 0.09
CA THR A 96 -4.85 -3.31 1.44
C THR A 96 -5.85 -3.67 2.55
N SER A 97 -7.15 -3.41 2.34
CA SER A 97 -8.21 -3.79 3.30
C SER A 97 -8.52 -5.30 3.34
N ARG A 98 -7.91 -6.11 2.47
CA ARG A 98 -8.17 -7.56 2.36
C ARG A 98 -6.92 -8.42 2.42
N SER A 99 -5.76 -7.83 2.70
CA SER A 99 -4.48 -8.55 2.69
C SER A 99 -3.79 -8.44 4.04
N CYS A 100 -3.21 -9.54 4.49
CA CYS A 100 -2.47 -9.63 5.72
C CYS A 100 -1.30 -8.65 5.68
N GLN A 101 -1.15 -7.86 6.74
CA GLN A 101 -0.07 -6.88 6.86
C GLN A 101 1.32 -7.52 7.00
N LEU A 102 1.39 -8.78 7.39
CA LEU A 102 2.67 -9.49 7.58
C LEU A 102 3.13 -10.22 6.32
N CYS A 103 2.28 -11.04 5.70
CA CYS A 103 2.67 -11.83 4.50
C CYS A 103 2.02 -11.40 3.19
N GLY A 104 0.95 -10.61 3.22
CA GLY A 104 0.20 -10.23 2.01
C GLY A 104 -0.87 -11.22 1.56
N ASP A 105 -0.96 -12.39 2.19
CA ASP A 105 -2.04 -13.36 1.93
C ASP A 105 -3.43 -12.78 2.27
N PRO A 106 -4.52 -13.34 1.74
CA PRO A 106 -5.87 -12.91 2.10
C PRO A 106 -6.05 -12.83 3.62
N ALA A 107 -6.43 -11.64 4.10
CA ALA A 107 -6.75 -11.43 5.50
C ALA A 107 -8.06 -12.13 5.86
N ALA A 108 -8.10 -12.72 7.04
CA ALA A 108 -9.27 -13.39 7.58
C ALA A 108 -9.91 -12.59 8.72
N VAL A 109 -9.09 -11.84 9.47
CA VAL A 109 -9.53 -11.19 10.71
C VAL A 109 -8.79 -9.87 10.94
N LEU A 110 -9.52 -8.89 11.48
CA LEU A 110 -8.95 -7.69 12.08
C LEU A 110 -8.66 -7.98 13.55
N VAL A 111 -7.38 -8.14 13.89
CA VAL A 111 -6.94 -8.33 15.27
C VAL A 111 -6.78 -6.97 15.91
N LYS A 112 -7.29 -6.81 17.14
CA LYS A 112 -7.18 -5.58 17.93
C LYS A 112 -6.45 -5.88 19.22
N GLU A 113 -5.52 -5.01 19.57
CA GLU A 113 -4.91 -5.06 20.90
C GLU A 113 -5.94 -4.76 21.99
N TRP A 114 -5.74 -5.35 23.16
CA TRP A 114 -6.65 -5.19 24.31
C TRP A 114 -6.83 -3.72 24.73
N ASP A 115 -5.76 -2.93 24.66
CA ASP A 115 -5.77 -1.50 24.97
C ASP A 115 -6.31 -0.62 23.82
N GLY A 116 -6.69 -1.23 22.69
CA GLY A 116 -7.18 -0.56 21.49
C GLY A 116 -6.10 0.23 20.73
N SER A 117 -4.83 0.15 21.16
CA SER A 117 -3.74 0.97 20.60
C SER A 117 -3.36 0.60 19.17
N ARG A 118 -3.65 -0.64 18.75
CA ARG A 118 -3.27 -1.15 17.43
C ARG A 118 -4.31 -2.11 16.89
N GLN A 119 -4.60 -1.95 15.61
CA GLN A 119 -5.44 -2.88 14.85
C GLN A 119 -4.68 -3.35 13.62
N GLU A 120 -4.72 -4.66 13.38
CA GLU A 120 -4.01 -5.27 12.26
C GLU A 120 -4.88 -6.24 11.47
N MET A 121 -4.82 -6.14 10.14
CA MET A 121 -5.41 -7.14 9.25
C MET A 121 -4.46 -8.32 9.11
N LEU A 122 -4.88 -9.48 9.61
CA LEU A 122 -4.07 -10.71 9.61
C LEU A 122 -4.78 -11.86 8.88
N CYS A 123 -3.99 -12.75 8.26
CA CYS A 123 -4.48 -14.05 7.83
C CYS A 123 -4.66 -14.96 9.06
N GLN A 124 -5.39 -16.06 8.90
CA GLN A 124 -5.68 -16.98 10.01
C GLN A 124 -4.41 -17.46 10.72
N HIS A 125 -3.39 -17.87 9.95
CA HIS A 125 -2.11 -18.35 10.49
C HIS A 125 -1.44 -17.32 11.42
N HIS A 126 -1.37 -16.05 11.00
CA HIS A 126 -0.77 -15.00 11.82
C HIS A 126 -1.64 -14.57 13.00
N ALA A 127 -2.96 -14.64 12.87
CA ALA A 127 -3.88 -14.40 13.96
C ALA A 127 -3.76 -15.48 15.05
N ASP A 128 -3.70 -16.75 14.66
CA ASP A 128 -3.52 -17.88 15.58
C ASP A 128 -2.17 -17.81 16.30
N ALA A 129 -1.09 -17.51 15.57
CA ALA A 129 0.23 -17.31 16.15
C ALA A 129 0.24 -16.17 17.19
N ARG A 130 -0.52 -15.09 16.93
CA ARG A 130 -0.64 -13.98 17.88
C ARG A 130 -1.43 -14.39 19.11
N LEU A 131 -2.56 -15.09 18.94
CA LEU A 131 -3.36 -15.57 20.06
C LEU A 131 -2.57 -16.53 20.96
N ALA A 132 -1.85 -17.48 20.37
CA ALA A 132 -1.00 -18.41 21.10
C ALA A 132 0.12 -17.70 21.89
N ALA A 133 0.67 -16.59 21.37
CA ALA A 133 1.64 -15.78 22.10
C ALA A 133 1.03 -15.11 23.35
N TYR A 134 -0.24 -14.69 23.28
CA TYR A 134 -0.96 -14.16 24.45
C TYR A 134 -1.27 -15.25 25.48
N GLU A 135 -1.76 -16.40 25.05
CA GLU A 135 -2.08 -17.52 25.94
C GLU A 135 -0.83 -18.12 26.59
N GLY A 136 0.31 -18.16 25.87
CA GLY A 136 1.60 -18.59 26.40
C GLY A 136 2.33 -17.55 27.25
N GLY A 137 1.97 -16.27 27.13
CA GLY A 137 2.53 -15.16 27.93
C GLY A 137 1.70 -14.81 29.16
N ALA A 138 0.43 -15.21 29.21
CA ALA A 138 -0.48 -15.01 30.35
C ALA A 138 -0.41 -16.15 31.38
N VAL A 139 0.80 -16.63 31.72
CA VAL A 139 1.08 -17.38 32.96
C VAL A 139 2.50 -17.04 33.41
N GLN A 140 2.72 -15.82 33.91
CA GLN A 140 3.78 -15.48 34.85
C GLN A 140 3.50 -14.14 35.53
#